data_AF-A0A2E3XY95-F1
#
_entry.id   AF-A0A2E3XY95-F1
#
_cell.length_a   1.000
_cell.length_b   1.000
_cell.length_c   1.000
_cell.angle_alpha   90.00
_cell.angle_beta   90.00
_cell.angle_gamma   90.00
#
_symmetry.space_group_name_H-M   'P 1'
#
loop_
_entity.id
_entity.type
_entity.pdbx_description
1 polymer ?
#
loop_
_entity_poly.entity_id
_entity_poly.type
_entity_poly.pdbx_seq_one_letter_code
_entity_poly.pdbx_strand_id
1 'polypeptide(L)' 'MKIPSNWWSAMGIAMSIPSTIFVIAWFSMKLVEWGYLSKTWGVVLFITVIINSFVLLVWNGINKKN' A
#
# COMPACT_ATOMS: atom_id res chain seq x y z
N MET A 1 11.33 -20.60 18.46
CA MET A 1 11.59 -19.14 18.39
C MET A 1 10.25 -18.42 18.52
N LYS A 2 10.08 -17.54 19.52
CA LYS A 2 8.92 -16.63 19.56
C LYS A 2 9.25 -15.48 18.61
N ILE A 3 8.52 -15.38 17.50
CA ILE A 3 8.74 -14.24 16.60
C ILE A 3 8.16 -13.01 17.29
N PRO A 4 8.96 -11.93 17.43
CA PRO A 4 8.50 -10.76 18.15
C PRO A 4 7.29 -10.15 17.43
N SER A 5 6.30 -9.69 18.20
CA SER A 5 4.99 -9.29 17.64
C SER A 5 5.08 -8.09 16.67
N ASN A 6 6.16 -7.31 16.77
CA ASN A 6 6.52 -6.26 15.84
C ASN A 6 6.81 -6.79 14.41
N TRP A 7 7.38 -7.99 14.29
CA TRP A 7 7.71 -8.65 13.04
C TRP A 7 6.48 -9.19 12.31
N TRP A 8 5.49 -9.69 13.04
CA TRP A 8 4.20 -10.13 12.46
C TRP A 8 3.49 -8.99 11.73
N SER A 9 3.52 -7.78 12.32
CA SER A 9 2.91 -6.59 11.74
C SER A 9 3.64 -6.14 10.47
N ALA A 10 4.98 -6.13 10.49
CA ALA A 10 5.78 -5.77 9.34
C ALA A 10 5.64 -6.78 8.19
N MET A 11 5.65 -8.08 8.50
CA MET A 11 5.37 -9.15 7.54
C MET A 11 3.97 -9.02 6.94
N GLY A 12 2.95 -8.78 7.74
CA GLY A 12 1.58 -8.61 7.25
C GLY A 12 1.46 -7.47 6.23
N ILE A 13 2.10 -6.32 6.52
CA ILE A 13 2.14 -5.19 5.59
C ILE A 13 2.91 -5.59 4.32
N ALA A 14 4.12 -6.13 4.45
CA ALA A 14 4.95 -6.53 3.31
C ALA A 14 4.25 -7.53 2.37
N MET A 15 3.60 -8.54 2.94
CA MET A 15 2.85 -9.54 2.18
C MET A 15 1.59 -8.98 1.51
N SER A 16 1.01 -7.91 2.06
CA SER A 16 -0.18 -7.25 1.49
C SER A 16 0.14 -6.28 0.34
N ILE A 17 1.38 -5.81 0.22
CA ILE A 17 1.79 -4.80 -0.79
C ILE A 17 1.51 -5.29 -2.22
N PRO A 18 1.90 -6.50 -2.65
CA PRO A 18 1.67 -6.96 -4.02
C PRO A 18 0.18 -6.98 -4.39
N SER A 19 -0.67 -7.57 -3.55
CA SER A 19 -2.12 -7.61 -3.79
C SER A 19 -2.75 -6.22 -3.77
N THR A 20 -2.30 -5.36 -2.86
CA THR A 20 -2.79 -3.98 -2.75
C THR A 20 -2.44 -3.19 -4.03
N ILE A 21 -1.23 -3.35 -4.56
CA ILE A 21 -0.82 -2.76 -5.84
C ILE A 21 -1.74 -3.23 -6.97
N PHE A 22 -2.02 -4.53 -7.08
CA PHE A 22 -2.91 -5.05 -8.13
C PHE A 22 -4.34 -4.52 -8.03
N VAL A 23 -4.92 -4.53 -6.83
CA VAL A 23 -6.29 -4.06 -6.60
C VAL A 23 -6.41 -2.57 -6.92
N ILE A 24 -5.44 -1.76 -6.50
CA ILE A 24 -5.48 -0.31 -6.75
C ILE A 24 -5.21 -0.01 -8.21
N ALA A 25 -4.28 -0.70 -8.87
CA ALA A 25 -4.05 -0.53 -10.30
C ALA A 25 -5.34 -0.83 -11.09
N TRP A 26 -6.01 -1.94 -10.77
CA TRP A 26 -7.27 -2.31 -11.40
C TRP A 26 -8.39 -1.29 -11.11
N PHE A 27 -8.52 -0.86 -9.86
CA PHE A 27 -9.54 0.12 -9.47
C PHE A 27 -9.31 1.49 -10.12
N SER A 28 -8.06 1.96 -10.16
CA SER A 28 -7.68 3.19 -10.88
C SER A 28 -7.97 3.09 -12.37
N MET A 29 -7.69 1.94 -13.01
CA MET A 29 -8.06 1.72 -14.41
C MET A 29 -9.57 1.82 -14.61
N LYS A 30 -10.37 1.17 -13.74
CA LYS A 30 -11.83 1.22 -13.83
C LYS A 30 -12.40 2.62 -13.64
N LEU A 31 -11.87 3.40 -12.69
CA LEU A 31 -12.29 4.78 -12.49
C LEU A 31 -11.96 5.69 -13.68
N VAL A 32 -10.84 5.42 -14.37
CA VAL A 32 -10.50 6.13 -15.61
C VAL A 32 -11.43 5.70 -16.75
N GLU A 33 -11.73 4.40 -16.89
CA GLU A 33 -12.66 3.88 -17.89
C GLU A 33 -14.10 4.41 -17.71
N TRP A 34 -14.54 4.56 -16.46
CA TRP A 34 -15.85 5.12 -16.13
C TRP A 34 -15.91 6.64 -16.19
N GLY A 35 -14.78 7.31 -16.47
CA GLY A 35 -14.71 8.76 -16.62
C GLY A 35 -14.76 9.54 -15.31
N TYR A 36 -14.64 8.88 -14.14
CA TYR A 36 -14.55 9.55 -12.84
C TYR A 36 -13.18 10.21 -12.61
N LEU A 37 -12.13 9.69 -13.26
CA LEU A 37 -10.77 10.21 -13.13
C LEU A 37 -10.13 10.40 -14.51
N SER A 38 -9.33 11.46 -14.65
CA SER A 38 -8.41 11.57 -15.78
C SER A 38 -7.23 10.60 -15.62
N LYS A 39 -6.61 10.18 -16.73
CA LYS A 39 -5.45 9.29 -16.72
C LYS A 39 -4.34 9.77 -15.77
N THR A 40 -4.07 11.08 -15.77
CA THR A 40 -3.08 11.69 -14.90
C THR A 40 -3.44 11.52 -13.43
N TRP A 41 -4.68 11.79 -13.03
CA TRP A 41 -5.13 11.64 -11.65
C TRP A 41 -5.15 10.17 -11.20
N GLY A 42 -5.47 9.23 -12.08
CA GLY A 42 -5.40 7.79 -11.79
C GLY A 42 -3.98 7.32 -11.47
N VAL A 43 -2.98 7.81 -12.19
CA VAL A 43 -1.55 7.52 -11.93
C VAL A 43 -1.08 8.16 -10.62
N VAL A 44 -1.46 9.42 -10.36
CA VAL A 44 -1.13 10.12 -9.12
C VAL A 44 -1.67 9.37 -7.91
N LEU A 45 -2.95 8.99 -7.93
CA LEU A 45 -3.57 8.23 -6.84
C LEU A 45 -2.88 6.88 -6.62
N PHE A 46 -2.55 6.16 -7.70
CA PHE A 46 -1.83 4.90 -7.60
C PHE A 46 -0.46 5.07 -6.89
N ILE A 47 0.32 6.07 -7.30
CA ILE A 47 1.62 6.37 -6.68
C ILE A 47 1.45 6.77 -5.21
N THR A 48 0.44 7.60 -4.89
CA THR A 48 0.17 8.03 -3.51
C THR A 48 -0.08 6.84 -2.58
N VAL A 49 -0.86 5.83 -3.02
CA VAL A 49 -1.12 4.67 -2.15
C VAL A 49 0.12 3.78 -1.98
N ILE A 50 0.95 3.63 -3.02
CA ILE A 50 2.23 2.93 -2.90
C ILE A 50 3.12 3.62 -1.86
N ILE A 51 3.31 4.94 -2.00
CA ILE A 51 4.11 5.72 -1.05
C ILE A 51 3.56 5.58 0.37
N ASN A 52 2.24 5.71 0.55
CA ASN A 52 1.60 5.56 1.85
C ASN A 52 1.84 4.17 2.47
N SER A 53 1.80 3.11 1.66
CA SER A 53 2.05 1.74 2.11
C SER A 53 3.50 1.56 2.61
N PHE A 54 4.47 2.14 1.90
CA PHE A 54 5.87 2.15 2.35
C PHE A 54 6.08 2.99 3.62
N VAL A 55 5.46 4.17 3.70
CA VAL A 55 5.51 5.01 4.91
C VAL A 55 4.96 4.25 6.11
N LEU A 56 3.82 3.56 5.96
CA LEU A 56 3.24 2.75 7.04
C LEU A 56 4.12 1.56 7.43
N LEU A 57 4.81 0.93 6.48
CA LEU A 57 5.75 -0.16 6.76
C LEU A 57 6.95 0.36 7.55
N VAL A 58 7.56 1.46 7.11
CA VAL A 58 8.72 2.09 7.78
C VAL A 58 8.32 2.65 9.14
N TRP A 59 7.17 3.33 9.24
CA TRP A 59 6.65 3.85 10.50
C TRP A 59 6.37 2.73 11.50
N ASN A 60 5.74 1.63 11.09
CA ASN A 60 5.54 0.48 11.97
C ASN A 60 6.86 -0.17 12.38
N GLY A 61 7.88 -0.16 11.52
CA GLY A 61 9.22 -0.65 11.83
C GLY A 61 10.00 0.25 12.81
N ILE A 62 9.89 1.58 12.68
CA ILE A 62 10.65 2.55 13.48
C ILE A 62 9.95 2.89 14.81
N ASN A 63 8.63 3.11 14.78
CA ASN A 63 7.88 3.62 15.95
C ASN A 63 7.29 2.52 16.85
N LYS A 64 7.35 1.25 16.47
CA LYS A 64 7.15 0.16 17.44
C LYS A 64 8.44 -0.02 18.24
N LYS A 65 8.67 0.88 19.21
CA LYS A 65 9.54 0.61 20.35
C LYS A 65 8.88 -0.46 21.23
N ASN A 66 9.24 -1.71 20.97
CA ASN A 66 9.29 -2.83 21.91
C ASN A 66 10.09 -3.96 21.27
#